data_AF-A0A2N5YMN8-F1
#
_entry.id   AF-A0A2N5YMN8-F1
#
_cell.length_a   1.000
_cell.length_b   1.000
_cell.length_c   1.000
_cell.angle_alpha   90.00
_cell.angle_beta   90.00
_cell.angle_gamma   90.00
#
_symmetry.space_group_name_H-M   'P 1'
#
loop_
_entity.id
_entity.type
_entity.pdbx_description
1 polymer ?
#
loop_
_entity_poly.entity_id
_entity_poly.type
_entity_poly.pdbx_seq_one_letter_code
_entity_poly.pdbx_strand_id
1 'polypeptide(L)'
;MCQQINFKKSEKLGIAHEKGNYLDFKKRQMEDGSVPDSVSCEMDLRNNSVGITIFKNNQDLSQKSIINLLIQEILNGKLWIMYKDKQGTYYNCKGEPIQSIDKKWNTQRCLAPSNILYPTPLPPL
;
A
#
# COMPACT_ATOMS: atom_id res chain seq x y z
N MET A 1 -12.92 -8.92 1.99
CA MET A 1 -12.40 -9.55 3.22
C MET A 1 -13.23 -9.21 4.46
N CYS A 2 -13.41 -7.93 4.83
CA CYS A 2 -14.17 -7.54 6.05
C CYS A 2 -15.69 -7.88 6.05
N GLN A 3 -16.32 -8.02 4.87
CA GLN A 3 -17.73 -8.44 4.77
C GLN A 3 -17.95 -9.93 5.02
N GLN A 4 -16.91 -10.76 4.85
CA GLN A 4 -16.96 -12.21 5.06
C GLN A 4 -16.27 -12.64 6.36
N ILE A 5 -15.38 -11.79 6.88
CA ILE A 5 -14.56 -12.04 8.08
C ILE A 5 -14.63 -10.79 8.95
N ASN A 6 -14.96 -10.92 10.25
CA ASN A 6 -15.01 -9.80 11.19
C ASN A 6 -13.78 -8.86 11.06
N PHE A 7 -13.99 -7.55 11.06
CA PHE A 7 -12.93 -6.55 10.84
C PHE A 7 -11.70 -6.73 11.75
N LYS A 8 -11.89 -7.14 13.02
CA LYS A 8 -10.77 -7.41 13.95
C LYS A 8 -9.92 -8.60 13.51
N LYS A 9 -10.55 -9.60 12.89
CA LYS A 9 -9.85 -10.75 12.31
C LYS A 9 -9.15 -10.36 11.01
N SER A 10 -9.76 -9.50 10.18
CA SER A 10 -9.13 -8.99 8.97
C SER A 10 -7.88 -8.16 9.27
N GLU A 11 -7.93 -7.31 10.30
CA GLU A 11 -6.78 -6.53 10.79
C GLU A 11 -5.65 -7.43 11.29
N LYS A 12 -5.98 -8.40 12.16
CA LYS A 12 -4.99 -9.37 12.65
C LYS A 12 -4.37 -10.21 11.54
N LEU A 13 -5.17 -10.58 10.53
CA LEU A 13 -4.69 -11.34 9.38
C LEU A 13 -3.72 -10.52 8.53
N GLY A 14 -4.01 -9.23 8.27
CA GLY A 14 -3.09 -8.33 7.60
C GLY A 14 -1.79 -8.17 8.37
N ILE A 15 -1.85 -7.91 9.67
CA ILE A 15 -0.65 -7.82 10.53
C ILE A 15 0.17 -9.12 10.51
N ALA A 16 -0.49 -10.28 10.51
CA ALA A 16 0.19 -11.58 10.46
C ALA A 16 0.84 -11.82 9.09
N HIS A 17 0.20 -11.42 8.00
CA HIS A 17 0.74 -11.51 6.64
C HIS A 17 2.00 -10.65 6.50
N GLU A 18 1.97 -9.38 6.95
CA GLU A 18 3.16 -8.52 6.91
C GLU A 18 4.31 -9.00 7.81
N LYS A 19 3.99 -9.61 8.96
CA LYS A 19 5.00 -10.29 9.79
C LYS A 19 5.60 -11.50 9.07
N GLY A 20 4.81 -12.21 8.28
CA GLY A 20 5.28 -13.26 7.36
C GLY A 20 6.27 -12.70 6.36
N ASN A 21 5.91 -11.61 5.67
CA ASN A 21 6.74 -10.96 4.65
C ASN A 21 8.11 -10.54 5.21
N TYR A 22 8.16 -10.03 6.44
CA TYR A 22 9.43 -9.73 7.13
C TYR A 22 10.29 -10.97 7.43
N LEU A 23 9.66 -12.07 7.82
CA LEU A 23 10.36 -13.33 8.08
C LEU A 23 10.84 -13.96 6.77
N ASP A 24 10.07 -13.86 5.70
CA ASP A 24 10.41 -14.39 4.38
C ASP A 24 11.55 -13.60 3.74
N PHE A 25 11.54 -12.26 3.88
CA PHE A 25 12.71 -11.43 3.58
C PHE A 25 13.97 -11.92 4.33
N LYS A 26 13.88 -12.12 5.65
CA LYS A 26 15.02 -12.60 6.46
C LYS A 26 15.54 -13.96 6.02
N LYS A 27 14.64 -14.83 5.56
CA LYS A 27 14.97 -16.17 5.05
C LYS A 27 15.40 -16.15 3.58
N ARG A 28 15.40 -14.99 2.91
CA ARG A 28 15.56 -14.83 1.45
C ARG A 28 14.59 -15.70 0.65
N GLN A 29 13.44 -16.02 1.24
CA GLN A 29 12.36 -16.69 0.54
C GLN A 29 11.60 -15.63 -0.24
N MET A 30 11.39 -15.91 -1.52
CA MET A 30 10.69 -15.00 -2.43
C MET A 30 9.19 -15.18 -2.25
N GLU A 31 8.45 -14.08 -2.12
CA GLU A 31 7.01 -14.09 -2.29
C GLU A 31 6.72 -13.72 -3.75
N ASP A 32 6.03 -14.60 -4.48
CA ASP A 32 5.69 -14.42 -5.91
C ASP A 32 6.89 -14.04 -6.80
N GLY A 33 8.09 -14.55 -6.48
CA GLY A 33 9.32 -14.29 -7.23
C GLY A 33 10.00 -12.94 -6.95
N SER A 34 9.52 -12.16 -5.98
CA SER A 34 10.14 -10.91 -5.55
C SER A 34 10.53 -10.94 -4.06
N VAL A 35 11.56 -10.16 -3.70
CA VAL A 35 11.93 -9.98 -2.30
C VAL A 35 11.00 -8.91 -1.72
N PRO A 36 10.21 -9.23 -0.67
CA PRO A 36 9.29 -8.25 -0.09
C PRO A 36 10.05 -7.03 0.44
N ASP A 37 9.48 -5.87 0.19
CA ASP A 37 10.01 -4.53 0.48
C ASP A 37 9.19 -3.91 1.60
N SER A 38 9.86 -3.39 2.63
CA SER A 38 9.21 -2.74 3.77
C SER A 38 8.28 -1.58 3.40
N VAL A 39 8.58 -0.86 2.31
CA VAL A 39 7.75 0.23 1.79
C VAL A 39 6.46 -0.33 1.17
N SER A 40 6.51 -1.50 0.55
CA SER A 40 5.30 -2.19 0.04
C SER A 40 4.44 -2.67 1.21
N CYS A 41 5.05 -3.29 2.22
CA CYS A 41 4.35 -3.68 3.44
C CYS A 41 3.67 -2.48 4.12
N GLU A 42 4.36 -1.34 4.18
CA GLU A 42 3.79 -0.11 4.74
C GLU A 42 2.60 0.40 3.92
N MET A 43 2.69 0.37 2.58
CA MET A 43 1.59 0.71 1.68
C MET A 43 0.36 -0.16 1.94
N ASP A 44 0.56 -1.47 2.02
CA ASP A 44 -0.51 -2.44 2.22
C ASP A 44 -1.18 -2.24 3.59
N LEU A 45 -0.41 -2.02 4.65
CA LEU A 45 -0.95 -1.69 5.98
C LEU A 45 -1.79 -0.41 5.96
N ARG A 46 -1.28 0.66 5.34
CA ARG A 46 -1.99 1.94 5.26
C ARG A 46 -3.30 1.79 4.48
N ASN A 47 -3.26 1.15 3.31
CA ASN A 47 -4.43 0.95 2.47
C ASN A 47 -5.46 0.01 3.12
N ASN A 48 -5.02 -1.05 3.80
CA ASN A 48 -5.89 -1.95 4.55
C ASN A 48 -6.59 -1.22 5.71
N SER A 49 -5.87 -0.36 6.43
CA SER A 49 -6.45 0.46 7.49
C SER A 49 -7.53 1.41 6.96
N VAL A 50 -7.28 2.07 5.82
CA VAL A 50 -8.27 2.92 5.14
C VAL A 50 -9.50 2.10 4.76
N GLY A 51 -9.32 0.93 4.13
CA GLY A 51 -10.42 0.04 3.75
C GLY A 51 -11.26 -0.45 4.95
N ILE A 52 -10.61 -0.80 6.06
CA ILE A 52 -11.29 -1.17 7.31
C ILE A 52 -12.09 0.01 7.87
N THR A 53 -11.54 1.21 7.83
CA THR A 53 -12.21 2.43 8.32
C THR A 53 -13.45 2.76 7.49
N ILE A 54 -13.32 2.71 6.16
CA ILE A 54 -14.46 2.91 5.24
C ILE A 54 -15.55 1.88 5.55
N PHE A 55 -15.18 0.60 5.69
CA PHE A 55 -16.13 -0.45 6.01
C PHE A 55 -16.82 -0.22 7.37
N LYS A 56 -16.06 0.09 8.43
CA LYS A 56 -16.60 0.33 9.78
C LYS A 56 -17.62 1.45 9.82
N ASN A 57 -17.39 2.52 9.06
CA ASN A 57 -18.25 3.70 9.02
C ASN A 57 -19.49 3.51 8.13
N ASN A 58 -19.55 2.42 7.35
CA ASN A 58 -20.56 2.22 6.32
C ASN A 58 -21.10 0.77 6.31
N GLN A 59 -21.26 0.16 7.49
CA GLN A 59 -21.64 -1.27 7.62
C GLN A 59 -22.99 -1.61 7.00
N ASP A 60 -23.91 -0.63 6.93
CA ASP A 60 -25.25 -0.79 6.37
C ASP A 60 -25.28 -0.68 4.84
N LEU A 61 -24.16 -0.31 4.21
CA LEU A 61 -24.08 -0.15 2.76
C LEU A 61 -23.87 -1.48 2.04
N SER A 62 -24.46 -1.59 0.85
CA SER A 62 -24.20 -2.69 -0.07
C SER A 62 -22.72 -2.75 -0.46
N GLN A 63 -22.22 -3.94 -0.81
CA GLN A 63 -20.86 -4.12 -1.31
C GLN A 63 -20.55 -3.20 -2.51
N LYS A 64 -21.50 -3.00 -3.42
CA LYS A 64 -21.33 -2.11 -4.57
C LYS A 64 -21.12 -0.65 -4.14
N SER A 65 -21.86 -0.19 -3.15
CA SER A 65 -21.72 1.17 -2.59
C SER A 65 -20.37 1.37 -1.91
N ILE A 66 -19.90 0.35 -1.18
CA ILE A 66 -18.57 0.39 -0.53
C ILE A 66 -17.45 0.41 -1.58
N ILE A 67 -17.57 -0.38 -2.66
CA ILE A 67 -16.61 -0.34 -3.77
C ILE A 67 -16.57 1.06 -4.40
N ASN A 68 -17.73 1.67 -4.65
CA ASN A 68 -17.79 3.01 -5.23
C ASN A 68 -17.16 4.06 -4.30
N LEU A 69 -17.39 3.99 -2.99
CA LEU A 69 -16.72 4.85 -2.02
C LEU A 69 -15.20 4.68 -2.08
N LEU A 70 -14.72 3.44 -2.14
CA LEU A 70 -13.30 3.16 -2.20
C LEU A 70 -12.66 3.70 -3.48
N ILE A 71 -13.36 3.62 -4.62
CA ILE A 71 -12.93 4.27 -5.87
C ILE A 71 -12.83 5.78 -5.70
N GLN A 72 -13.81 6.42 -5.06
CA GLN A 72 -13.75 7.87 -4.81
C GLN A 72 -12.57 8.24 -3.90
N GLU A 73 -12.30 7.46 -2.85
CA GLU A 73 -11.16 7.68 -1.97
C GLU A 73 -9.82 7.53 -2.70
N ILE A 74 -9.70 6.57 -3.63
CA ILE A 74 -8.55 6.45 -4.53
C ILE A 74 -8.38 7.71 -5.38
N LEU A 75 -9.46 8.16 -6.05
CA LEU A 75 -9.43 9.34 -6.91
C LEU A 75 -9.13 10.63 -6.12
N ASN A 76 -9.53 10.70 -4.86
CA ASN A 76 -9.28 11.81 -3.95
C ASN A 76 -7.90 11.77 -3.28
N GLY A 77 -7.05 10.77 -3.59
CA GLY A 77 -5.69 10.68 -3.04
C GLY A 77 -5.62 10.19 -1.61
N LYS A 78 -6.66 9.49 -1.12
CA LYS A 78 -6.74 9.03 0.27
C LYS A 78 -6.09 7.67 0.49
N LEU A 79 -5.68 7.01 -0.60
CA LEU A 79 -4.88 5.80 -0.58
C LEU A 79 -3.43 6.10 -0.95
N TRP A 80 -2.56 5.13 -0.69
CA TRP A 80 -1.13 5.21 -0.93
C TRP A 80 -0.74 4.31 -2.10
N ILE A 81 0.13 4.83 -2.96
CA ILE A 81 0.72 4.09 -4.07
C ILE A 81 2.24 4.25 -4.04
N MET A 82 2.94 3.29 -4.66
CA MET A 82 4.38 3.44 -4.86
C MET A 82 4.67 4.59 -5.82
N TYR A 83 5.56 5.49 -5.44
CA TYR A 83 5.92 6.65 -6.24
C TYR A 83 6.80 6.21 -7.42
N LYS A 84 6.21 6.22 -8.61
CA LYS A 84 6.85 5.87 -9.87
C LYS A 84 6.60 6.95 -10.92
N ASP A 85 7.12 6.84 -12.13
CA ASP A 85 6.66 7.63 -13.28
C ASP A 85 5.81 6.77 -14.23
N LYS A 86 5.41 7.37 -15.37
CA LYS A 86 4.65 6.68 -16.42
C LYS A 86 5.46 5.56 -17.09
N GLN A 87 6.79 5.61 -17.01
CA GLN A 87 7.70 4.61 -17.55
C GLN A 87 7.94 3.46 -16.55
N GLY A 88 7.46 3.60 -15.30
CA GLY A 88 7.63 2.61 -14.24
C GLY A 88 8.90 2.79 -13.40
N THR A 89 9.64 3.89 -13.58
CA THR A 89 10.81 4.22 -12.76
C THR A 89 10.35 4.59 -11.36
N TYR A 90 10.92 3.97 -10.33
CA TYR A 90 10.62 4.34 -8.94
C TYR A 90 11.38 5.59 -8.52
N TYR A 91 10.80 6.38 -7.61
CA TYR A 91 11.41 7.58 -7.05
C TYR A 91 11.53 7.45 -5.53
N ASN A 92 12.55 8.09 -4.98
CA ASN A 92 12.70 8.23 -3.54
C ASN A 92 11.85 9.38 -2.99
N CYS A 93 11.80 9.52 -1.66
CA CYS A 93 10.97 10.57 -1.03
C CYS A 93 11.49 12.00 -1.26
N LYS A 94 12.64 12.16 -1.92
CA LYS A 94 13.18 13.45 -2.37
C LYS A 94 12.81 13.76 -3.82
N GLY A 95 12.15 12.85 -4.52
CA GLY A 95 11.83 13.00 -5.94
C GLY A 95 12.98 12.63 -6.88
N GLU A 96 13.96 11.85 -6.43
CA GLU A 96 15.08 11.39 -7.26
C GLU A 96 14.79 9.98 -7.78
N PRO A 97 15.06 9.68 -9.07
CA PRO A 97 14.82 8.36 -9.65
C PRO A 97 15.79 7.31 -9.08
N ILE A 98 15.27 6.13 -8.78
CA ILE A 98 16.02 4.98 -8.25
C ILE A 98 16.42 4.07 -9.41
N GLN A 99 17.72 4.00 -9.69
CA GLN A 99 18.25 3.24 -10.82
C GLN A 99 18.53 1.76 -10.50
N SER A 100 18.71 1.39 -9.21
CA SER A 100 18.96 0.00 -8.80
C SER A 100 17.75 -0.60 -8.09
N ILE A 101 17.45 -1.85 -8.43
CA ILE A 101 16.60 -2.71 -7.58
C ILE A 101 17.45 -3.09 -6.36
N ASP A 102 17.38 -2.26 -5.32
CA ASP A 102 18.00 -2.59 -4.05
C ASP A 102 17.36 -3.86 -3.49
N LYS A 103 18.14 -4.95 -3.39
CA LYS A 103 17.73 -6.19 -2.72
C LYS A 103 17.69 -6.06 -1.19
N LYS A 104 17.42 -4.85 -0.68
CA LYS A 104 17.40 -4.52 0.75
C LYS A 104 15.95 -4.43 1.21
N TRP A 105 15.68 -4.84 2.45
CA TRP A 105 14.35 -4.73 3.06
C TRP A 105 13.83 -3.30 3.04
N ASN A 106 14.70 -2.36 3.42
CA ASN A 106 14.43 -0.93 3.40
C ASN A 106 14.98 -0.37 2.09
N THR A 107 14.11 -0.25 1.09
CA THR A 107 14.47 0.40 -0.17
C THR A 107 14.31 1.92 -0.02
N GLN A 108 14.91 2.66 -0.93
CA GLN A 108 14.75 4.11 -0.95
C GLN A 108 13.40 4.55 -1.57
N ARG A 109 12.51 3.61 -1.90
CA ARG A 109 11.23 3.91 -2.56
C ARG A 109 10.35 4.76 -1.66
N CYS A 110 9.53 5.60 -2.27
CA CYS A 110 8.56 6.40 -1.54
C CYS A 110 7.12 5.98 -1.82
N LEU A 111 6.24 6.27 -0.87
CA LEU A 111 4.80 6.27 -1.07
C LEU A 111 4.32 7.67 -1.43
N ALA A 112 3.33 7.73 -2.31
CA ALA A 112 2.64 8.94 -2.71
C ALA A 112 1.13 8.76 -2.58
N PRO A 113 0.36 9.87 -2.44
CA PRO A 113 -1.09 9.85 -2.58
C PRO A 113 -1.53 9.23 -3.91
N SER A 114 -2.62 8.48 -3.90
CA SER A 114 -3.14 7.76 -5.07
C SER A 114 -3.60 8.65 -6.23
N ASN A 115 -3.75 9.95 -6.00
CA ASN A 115 -4.11 10.94 -7.00
C ASN A 115 -2.91 11.74 -7.55
N ILE A 116 -1.68 11.35 -7.21
CA ILE A 116 -0.50 12.08 -7.67
C ILE A 116 -0.43 12.10 -9.20
N LEU A 117 -0.24 13.29 -9.77
CA LEU A 117 0.03 13.49 -11.18
C LEU A 117 1.55 13.42 -11.38
N TYR A 118 2.03 12.34 -11.97
CA TYR A 118 3.43 12.12 -12.30
C TYR A 118 4.03 13.25 -13.16
N PRO A 119 5.31 13.63 -12.98
CA PRO A 119 6.05 13.78 -11.72
C PRO A 119 5.95 15.24 -11.26
N THR A 120 5.20 15.48 -10.18
CA THR A 120 5.20 16.76 -9.47
C THR A 120 5.97 16.60 -8.16
N PRO A 121 6.68 17.65 -7.68
CA PRO A 121 7.37 17.61 -6.40
C PRO A 121 6.40 17.20 -5.28
N LEU A 122 6.79 16.22 -4.47
CA LEU A 122 5.97 15.79 -3.33
C LEU A 122 5.81 16.98 -2.37
N PRO A 123 4.59 17.24 -1.85
CA PRO A 123 4.42 18.20 -0.78
C PRO A 123 5.23 17.75 0.45
N PRO A 124 5.81 18.67 1.24
CA PRO A 124 6.52 18.33 2.46
C PRO A 124 5.58 17.60 3.44
N LEU A 125 6.15 16.60 4.13
CA LEU A 125 5.50 15.78 5.17
C LEU A 125 4.99 16.60 6.35
#